data_AF-A0AAV5XS00-F1
#
_entry.id   AF-A0AAV5XS00-F1
#
_cell.length_a   1.000
_cell.length_b   1.000
_cell.length_c   1.000
_cell.angle_alpha   90.00
_cell.angle_beta   90.00
_cell.angle_gamma   90.00
#
_symmetry.space_group_name_H-M   'P 1'
#
loop_
_entity.id
_entity.type
_entity.pdbx_description
1 polymer ?
#
loop_
_entity_poly.entity_id
_entity_poly.type
_entity_poly.pdbx_seq_one_letter_code
_entity_poly.pdbx_strand_id
1 'polypeptide(L)'
;ALPLLRQAARMRGSGSPPPGGGDSQLADALGLLSDTPETLVFVGQALVEQGRSPDAIAPLRRAAALDPTAPMAPYWLAQAYRKAGDRQREQETLAALRALDPVLAARLPSR
;
A
#
# COMPACT_ATOMS: atom_id res chain seq x y z
N ALA A 1 2.75 5.76 21.39
CA ALA A 1 2.33 5.21 20.09
C ALA A 1 3.01 6.06 19.00
N LEU A 2 4.00 5.66 18.20
CA LEU A 2 4.65 4.42 17.78
C LEU A 2 6.15 4.75 17.52
N PRO A 3 7.15 4.10 18.15
CA PRO A 3 8.56 4.25 17.75
C PRO A 3 9.15 2.99 17.09
N LEU A 4 8.41 2.31 16.19
CA LEU A 4 8.88 1.06 15.57
C LEU A 4 9.15 1.11 14.04
N LEU A 5 8.85 2.23 13.37
CA LEU A 5 9.07 2.32 11.90
C LEU A 5 10.47 2.83 11.49
N ARG A 6 11.32 3.23 12.44
CA ARG A 6 12.67 3.74 12.12
C ARG A 6 13.74 2.66 11.92
N GLN A 7 13.48 1.41 12.29
CA GLN A 7 14.54 0.40 12.36
C GLN A 7 14.71 -0.44 11.09
N ALA A 8 13.79 -0.35 10.12
CA ALA A 8 13.87 -1.12 8.87
C ALA A 8 14.93 -0.60 7.87
N ALA A 9 15.50 0.59 8.09
CA ALA A 9 16.46 1.20 7.17
C ALA A 9 17.93 0.76 7.37
N ARG A 10 18.23 -0.16 8.30
CA ARG A 10 19.63 -0.57 8.60
C ARG A 10 20.02 -2.00 8.18
N MET A 11 19.12 -2.78 7.59
CA MET A 11 19.44 -4.13 7.12
C MET A 11 19.25 -4.27 5.62
N ARG A 12 20.13 -3.63 4.84
CA ARG A 12 20.36 -4.05 3.46
C ARG A 12 21.85 -4.00 3.16
N GLY A 13 22.53 -5.09 3.57
CA GLY A 13 23.86 -5.41 3.09
C GLY A 13 23.82 -5.68 1.58
N SER A 14 24.81 -5.11 0.90
CA SER A 14 25.44 -5.62 -0.33
C SER A 14 24.51 -6.27 -1.37
N GLY A 15 23.93 -5.44 -2.24
CA GLY A 15 23.36 -5.87 -3.50
C GLY A 15 23.08 -4.63 -4.35
N SER A 16 23.73 -4.52 -5.49
CA SER A 16 23.73 -3.36 -6.39
C SER A 16 22.34 -2.74 -6.61
N PRO A 17 22.23 -1.40 -6.72
CA PRO A 17 20.95 -0.76 -7.03
C PRO A 17 20.45 -1.24 -8.42
N PRO A 18 19.16 -1.60 -8.58
CA PRO A 18 18.63 -1.90 -9.90
C PRO A 18 18.65 -0.63 -10.78
N PRO A 19 19.01 -0.72 -12.08
CA PRO A 19 18.92 0.40 -12.99
C PRO A 19 17.45 0.63 -13.35
N GLY A 20 16.88 1.66 -12.72
CA GLY A 20 15.47 2.06 -12.84
C GLY A 20 15.25 3.26 -11.92
N GLY A 21 16.04 4.30 -12.12
CA GLY A 21 16.05 5.51 -11.30
C GLY A 21 14.85 6.39 -11.60
N GLY A 22 13.99 6.56 -10.60
CA GLY A 22 12.90 7.54 -10.59
C GLY A 22 12.10 7.50 -9.28
N ASP A 23 11.80 6.31 -8.76
CA ASP A 23 10.67 6.17 -7.82
C ASP A 23 11.09 6.07 -6.34
N SER A 24 12.36 5.76 -6.06
CA SER A 24 12.84 5.53 -4.69
C SER A 24 12.95 6.80 -3.86
N GLN A 25 13.24 7.95 -4.48
CA GLN A 25 13.27 9.23 -3.77
C GLN A 25 11.88 9.78 -3.46
N LEU A 26 10.84 9.37 -4.21
CA LEU A 26 9.48 9.88 -4.02
C LEU A 26 8.86 9.33 -2.73
N ALA A 27 9.04 8.04 -2.44
CA ALA A 27 8.53 7.42 -1.22
C ALA A 27 9.21 7.98 0.06
N ASP A 28 10.52 8.24 -0.01
CA ASP A 28 11.27 8.86 1.09
C ASP A 28 10.88 10.35 1.29
N ALA A 29 10.64 11.09 0.20
CA ALA A 29 10.17 12.48 0.27
C ALA A 29 8.75 12.60 0.83
N LEU A 30 7.85 11.66 0.49
CA LEU A 30 6.46 11.63 0.95
C LEU A 30 6.32 11.17 2.41
N GLY A 31 7.16 10.23 2.86
CA GLY A 31 7.23 9.81 4.27
C GLY A 31 7.68 10.92 5.24
N LEU A 32 8.28 12.00 4.73
CA LEU A 32 8.75 13.12 5.54
C LEU A 32 7.70 14.22 5.79
N LEU A 33 6.57 14.24 5.05
CA LEU A 33 5.77 15.47 4.96
C LEU A 33 4.35 15.43 5.51
N SER A 34 3.68 14.28 5.67
CA SER A 34 2.37 14.24 6.33
C SER A 34 1.83 12.82 6.44
N ASP A 35 1.30 12.45 7.60
CA ASP A 35 0.65 11.16 7.86
C ASP A 35 -0.83 11.21 7.41
N THR A 36 -1.07 11.75 6.21
CA THR A 36 -2.42 11.91 5.67
C THR A 36 -2.86 10.62 4.95
N PRO A 37 -4.18 10.35 4.86
CA PRO A 37 -4.70 9.20 4.13
C PRO A 37 -4.14 9.10 2.71
N GLU A 38 -4.06 10.23 1.99
CA GLU A 38 -3.60 10.28 0.60
C GLU A 38 -2.12 9.90 0.48
N THR A 39 -1.29 10.42 1.38
CA THR A 39 0.16 10.13 1.40
C THR A 39 0.39 8.65 1.68
N LEU A 40 -0.35 8.07 2.63
CA LEU A 40 -0.30 6.65 2.96
C LEU A 40 -0.79 5.77 1.80
N VAL A 41 -1.78 6.23 1.03
CA VAL A 41 -2.20 5.57 -0.21
C VAL A 41 -1.09 5.58 -1.24
N PHE A 42 -0.45 6.72 -1.49
CA PHE A 42 0.64 6.81 -2.47
C PHE A 42 1.84 5.94 -2.09
N VAL A 43 2.23 5.91 -0.81
CA VAL A 43 3.28 5.01 -0.31
C VAL A 43 2.90 3.55 -0.53
N GLY A 44 1.66 3.18 -0.20
CA GLY A 44 1.14 1.83 -0.43
C GLY A 44 1.16 1.42 -1.89
N GLN A 45 0.67 2.29 -2.77
CA GLN A 45 0.70 2.09 -4.22
C GLN A 45 2.14 1.86 -4.72
N ALA A 46 3.09 2.73 -4.35
CA ALA A 46 4.48 2.61 -4.77
C ALA A 46 5.10 1.28 -4.31
N LEU A 47 4.79 0.83 -3.09
CA LEU A 47 5.25 -0.46 -2.57
C LEU A 47 4.65 -1.65 -3.34
N VAL A 48 3.37 -1.57 -3.73
CA VAL A 48 2.71 -2.56 -4.59
C VAL A 48 3.38 -2.65 -5.97
N GLU A 49 3.68 -1.50 -6.58
CA GLU A 49 4.33 -1.40 -7.89
C GLU A 49 5.77 -1.93 -7.87
N GLN A 50 6.50 -1.70 -6.78
CA GLN A 50 7.84 -2.26 -6.54
C GLN A 50 7.86 -3.76 -6.22
N GLY A 51 6.70 -4.43 -6.21
CA GLY A 51 6.59 -5.85 -5.83
C GLY A 51 6.71 -6.10 -4.33
N ARG A 52 6.85 -5.06 -3.51
CA ARG A 52 6.91 -5.10 -2.05
C ARG A 52 5.50 -5.08 -1.45
N SER A 53 4.63 -5.94 -1.97
CA SER A 53 3.21 -5.96 -1.60
C SER A 53 2.95 -6.23 -0.11
N PRO A 54 3.74 -7.07 0.60
CA PRO A 54 3.61 -7.20 2.05
C PRO A 54 3.87 -5.89 2.82
N ASP A 55 4.85 -5.09 2.39
CA ASP A 55 5.18 -3.82 3.03
C ASP A 55 4.10 -2.75 2.80
N ALA A 56 3.36 -2.86 1.70
CA ALA A 56 2.26 -1.93 1.36
C ALA A 56 1.04 -2.05 2.28
N ILE A 57 0.83 -3.21 2.92
CA ILE A 57 -0.39 -3.50 3.70
C ILE A 57 -0.55 -2.53 4.88
N ALA A 58 0.52 -2.30 5.64
CA ALA A 58 0.47 -1.45 6.83
C ALA A 58 0.07 0.01 6.55
N PRO A 59 0.70 0.74 5.60
CA PRO A 59 0.30 2.11 5.28
C PRO A 59 -1.11 2.17 4.68
N LEU A 60 -1.50 1.22 3.83
CA LEU A 60 -2.82 1.19 3.22
C LEU A 60 -3.95 0.92 4.23
N ARG A 61 -3.72 0.04 5.20
CA ARG A 61 -4.65 -0.16 6.31
C ARG A 61 -4.82 1.09 7.14
N ARG A 62 -3.74 1.83 7.36
CA ARG A 62 -3.79 3.09 8.10
C ARG A 62 -4.55 4.16 7.31
N ALA A 63 -4.32 4.27 6.00
CA ALA A 63 -5.08 5.16 5.14
C ALA A 63 -6.58 4.87 5.20
N ALA A 64 -6.97 3.60 5.07
CA ALA A 64 -8.37 3.18 5.15
C ALA A 64 -9.01 3.43 6.53
N ALA A 65 -8.21 3.45 7.61
CA ALA A 65 -8.69 3.77 8.94
C ALA A 65 -8.85 5.28 9.17
N LEU A 66 -8.00 6.10 8.55
CA LEU A 66 -8.05 7.56 8.65
C LEU A 66 -9.15 8.16 7.76
N ASP A 67 -9.38 7.57 6.59
CA ASP A 67 -10.52 7.90 5.73
C ASP A 67 -11.24 6.61 5.28
N PRO A 68 -12.26 6.17 6.05
CA PRO A 68 -13.06 5.00 5.71
C PRO A 68 -13.96 5.19 4.47
N THR A 69 -14.12 6.43 3.99
CA THR A 69 -14.99 6.75 2.86
C THR A 69 -14.25 6.79 1.54
N ALA A 70 -12.92 6.93 1.57
CA ALA A 70 -12.09 6.91 0.38
C ALA A 70 -11.92 5.49 -0.20
N PRO A 71 -12.31 5.24 -1.47
CA PRO A 71 -12.22 3.91 -2.06
C PRO A 71 -10.80 3.53 -2.50
N MET A 72 -9.87 4.50 -2.58
CA MET A 72 -8.50 4.28 -3.05
C MET A 72 -7.65 3.44 -2.09
N ALA A 73 -7.77 3.64 -0.78
CA ALA A 73 -7.06 2.84 0.21
C ALA A 73 -7.45 1.35 0.16
N PRO A 74 -8.74 0.97 0.22
CA PRO A 74 -9.15 -0.42 0.07
C PRO A 74 -8.84 -1.00 -1.32
N TYR A 75 -8.88 -0.21 -2.39
CA TYR A 75 -8.46 -0.66 -3.73
C TYR A 75 -7.00 -1.11 -3.77
N TRP A 76 -6.08 -0.27 -3.29
CA TRP A 76 -4.66 -0.63 -3.26
C TRP A 76 -4.38 -1.73 -2.24
N LEU A 77 -5.13 -1.77 -1.13
CA LEU A 77 -5.00 -2.83 -0.13
C LEU A 77 -5.40 -4.19 -0.69
N ALA A 78 -6.50 -4.26 -1.45
CA ALA A 78 -6.90 -5.47 -2.16
C ALA A 78 -5.82 -5.93 -3.16
N GLN A 79 -5.23 -5.00 -3.92
CA GLN A 79 -4.10 -5.32 -4.80
C GLN A 79 -2.88 -5.84 -4.03
N ALA A 80 -2.55 -5.23 -2.89
CA ALA A 80 -1.45 -5.65 -2.04
C ALA A 80 -1.66 -7.09 -1.54
N TYR A 81 -2.85 -7.41 -1.02
CA TYR A 81 -3.19 -8.77 -0.59
C TYR A 81 -3.16 -9.78 -1.74
N ARG A 82 -3.71 -9.42 -2.91
CA ARG A 82 -3.66 -10.27 -4.11
C ARG A 82 -2.22 -10.64 -4.50
N LYS A 83 -1.33 -9.64 -4.55
CA LYS A 83 0.09 -9.87 -4.90
C LYS A 83 0.87 -10.56 -3.78
N ALA A 84 0.45 -10.41 -2.53
CA ALA A 84 1.01 -11.15 -1.40
C ALA A 84 0.48 -12.59 -1.30
N GLY A 85 -0.53 -12.97 -2.10
CA GLY A 85 -1.15 -14.30 -2.07
C GLY A 85 -2.19 -14.49 -0.96
N ASP A 86 -2.56 -13.43 -0.23
CA ASP A 86 -3.56 -13.48 0.83
C ASP A 86 -4.97 -13.31 0.25
N ARG A 87 -5.47 -14.39 -0.36
CA ARG A 87 -6.77 -14.39 -1.04
C ARG A 87 -7.94 -14.12 -0.11
N GLN A 88 -7.84 -14.52 1.16
CA GLN A 88 -8.90 -14.28 2.14
C GLN A 88 -9.03 -12.78 2.41
N ARG A 89 -7.92 -12.11 2.72
CA ARG A 89 -7.90 -10.67 2.96
C ARG A 89 -8.23 -9.86 1.72
N GLU A 90 -7.81 -10.31 0.55
CA GLU A 90 -8.21 -9.72 -0.74
C GLU A 90 -9.75 -9.70 -0.86
N GLN A 91 -10.42 -10.84 -0.66
CA GLN A 91 -11.87 -10.95 -0.77
C GLN A 91 -12.61 -10.09 0.25
N GLU A 92 -12.17 -10.11 1.51
CA GLU A 92 -12.71 -9.23 2.57
C GLU A 92 -12.61 -7.75 2.16
N THR A 93 -11.46 -7.34 1.65
CA THR A 93 -11.20 -5.95 1.25
C THR A 93 -11.98 -5.56 0.01
N LEU A 94 -12.12 -6.45 -0.97
CA LEU A 94 -12.94 -6.21 -2.17
C LEU A 94 -14.42 -6.13 -1.86
N ALA A 95 -14.93 -6.91 -0.90
CA ALA A 95 -16.31 -6.80 -0.44
C ALA A 95 -16.58 -5.42 0.18
N ALA A 96 -15.66 -4.94 1.03
CA ALA A 96 -15.74 -3.59 1.59
C ALA A 96 -15.64 -2.51 0.50
N LEU A 97 -14.70 -2.65 -0.44
CA LEU A 97 -14.57 -1.72 -1.57
C LEU A 97 -15.84 -1.68 -2.41
N ARG A 98 -16.48 -2.83 -2.66
CA ARG A 98 -17.71 -2.90 -3.46
C ARG A 98 -18.88 -2.16 -2.81
N ALA A 99 -18.92 -2.09 -1.48
CA ALA A 99 -19.91 -1.30 -0.76
C ALA A 99 -19.66 0.22 -0.89
N LEU A 100 -18.41 0.63 -1.07
CA LEU A 100 -18.02 2.05 -1.24
C LEU A 100 -18.09 2.49 -2.71
N ASP A 101 -17.47 1.73 -3.60
CA ASP A 101 -17.40 1.99 -5.04
C ASP A 101 -17.44 0.66 -5.82
N PRO A 102 -18.65 0.25 -6.27
CA PRO A 102 -18.84 -0.95 -7.07
C PRO A 102 -18.08 -0.95 -8.40
N VAL A 103 -17.88 0.24 -9.00
CA VAL A 103 -17.20 0.39 -10.30
C VAL A 103 -15.70 0.18 -10.12
N LEU A 104 -15.12 0.74 -9.06
CA LEU A 104 -13.71 0.53 -8.74
C LEU A 104 -13.44 -0.92 -8.31
N ALA A 105 -14.34 -1.55 -7.56
CA ALA A 105 -14.23 -2.97 -7.22
C ALA A 105 -14.21 -3.87 -8.46
N ALA A 106 -15.04 -3.56 -9.48
CA ALA A 106 -15.09 -4.34 -10.72
C ALA A 106 -13.79 -4.29 -11.54
N ARG A 107 -12.92 -3.29 -11.31
CA ARG A 107 -11.60 -3.20 -11.96
C ARG A 107 -10.59 -4.21 -11.40
N LEU A 108 -10.86 -4.77 -10.23
CA LEU A 108 -10.05 -5.83 -9.60
C LEU A 108 -10.85 -7.12 -9.54
N PRO A 109 -11.05 -7.82 -10.67
CA PRO A 109 -11.67 -9.13 -10.63
C PRO A 109 -10.75 -10.08 -9.86
N SER A 110 -11.25 -10.62 -8.75
CA SER A 110 -10.64 -11.75 -8.06
C SER A 110 -10.69 -12.93 -9.02
N ARG A 111 -9.53 -13.41 -9.47
CA ARG A 111 -9.43 -14.65 -10.26
C ARG A 111 -9.48 -15.87 -9.37
#